data_AF-A0A7Z9ZPT0-F1
#
_entry.id   AF-A0A7Z9ZPT0-F1
#
_cell.length_a   1.000
_cell.length_b   1.000
_cell.length_c   1.000
_cell.angle_alpha   90.00
_cell.angle_beta   90.00
_cell.angle_gamma   90.00
#
_symmetry.space_group_name_H-M   'P 1'
#
loop_
_entity.id
_entity.type
_entity.pdbx_description
1 polymer ?
#
loop_
_entity_poly.entity_id
_entity_poly.type
_entity_poly.pdbx_seq_one_letter_code
_entity_poly.pdbx_strand_id
1 'polypeptide(L)'
;MHAKYSIEELEMSVSIVDVVSRYRTLVKSGKNYKALCPFHEDKSPSLIVNTTQNFTWCFACQNGGNVFSFVQKIEGCSFPDAIKIVAEIGGHDASLYLFDSEKTPKEQQKASEQKEYKEILQEVLKETQQFFKAQFNKDTKESLFAQQYVYQKRNFSNEIVQKFGIGFAPNSYSALRSHLLKKKFSRKEMLDAGVVSGELKSSENKDVIDKYRNRIMFPIRDSLGKICGFGGRILGDGQPKYLNSPESELYNKSKNLYGFFEAKNAIRKNDEVLLVEGNLDVMTCHQYDIQNVVAISGVAFSEFQAKLIKRFTTNALLALDNDEAGMKATERMLPVLFGQNISAKTIELQETQGNDPDEALRLNKNTFISAMKNAKPAIDVLLRRLRIKETQNNQKFTVDKKRKILDIVFPIVASHTFNLEKKSDIKNISNILQIDEITINDEFTAFTGKKQTSVMKGRQINKKKDLSTILELPRKSYFWGVFLKFFAEMTYVFTVIDASFFVLEEEKELYSLLNIAYNENRKISMREVLNKFSSEFQNDLMRSMLYADQHLGQLSALQRKEEIKNLVHIFGQDLVIERFNYFKNQLETDASVQNIQQFQFYANALKKIKAT
;
A
#
# COMPACT_ATOMS: atom_id res chain seq x y z
N MET A 1 22.46 19.63 -8.20
CA MET A 1 23.52 19.26 -7.24
C MET A 1 23.48 17.75 -7.13
N HIS A 2 24.52 17.09 -7.61
CA HIS A 2 24.72 15.64 -7.43
C HIS A 2 24.63 15.28 -5.94
N ALA A 3 24.17 14.06 -5.62
CA ALA A 3 24.43 13.49 -4.30
C ALA A 3 25.91 13.72 -4.00
N LYS A 4 26.22 14.45 -2.92
CA LYS A 4 27.60 14.88 -2.65
C LYS A 4 28.50 13.67 -2.42
N TYR A 5 27.87 12.55 -2.04
CA TYR A 5 28.45 11.25 -1.81
C TYR A 5 27.52 10.16 -2.36
N SER A 6 28.07 9.04 -2.78
CA SER A 6 27.30 7.92 -3.33
C SER A 6 26.63 7.10 -2.21
N ILE A 7 25.56 6.37 -2.54
CA ILE A 7 24.93 5.44 -1.58
C ILE A 7 25.92 4.32 -1.22
N GLU A 8 26.77 3.93 -2.17
CA GLU A 8 27.88 3.01 -1.97
C GLU A 8 28.92 3.55 -0.97
N GLU A 9 29.21 4.85 -0.98
CA GLU A 9 30.10 5.48 0.01
C GLU A 9 29.50 5.42 1.42
N LEU A 10 28.19 5.65 1.57
CA LEU A 10 27.52 5.48 2.86
C LEU A 10 27.51 4.02 3.32
N GLU A 11 27.29 3.09 2.39
CA GLU A 11 27.36 1.65 2.67
C GLU A 11 28.74 1.26 3.20
N MET A 12 29.79 1.83 2.63
CA MET A 12 31.17 1.56 3.03
C MET A 12 31.60 2.31 4.28
N SER A 13 31.04 3.49 4.55
CA SER A 13 31.43 4.32 5.71
C SER A 13 30.82 3.85 7.02
N VAL A 14 29.64 3.21 6.96
CA VAL A 14 28.93 2.75 8.16
C VAL A 14 29.22 1.28 8.42
N SER A 15 29.73 0.98 9.62
CA SER A 15 30.01 -0.39 10.01
C SER A 15 28.72 -1.18 10.26
N ILE A 16 28.63 -2.36 9.66
CA ILE A 16 27.59 -3.35 9.95
C ILE A 16 27.61 -3.78 11.42
N VAL A 17 28.76 -3.69 12.10
CA VAL A 17 28.86 -3.93 13.54
C VAL A 17 28.06 -2.87 14.29
N ASP A 18 28.22 -1.60 13.93
CA ASP A 18 27.51 -0.49 14.60
C ASP A 18 26.00 -0.61 14.35
N VAL A 19 25.61 -0.91 13.11
CA VAL A 19 24.22 -1.15 12.75
C VAL A 19 23.63 -2.30 13.54
N VAL A 20 24.27 -3.48 13.56
CA VAL A 20 23.73 -4.66 14.27
C VAL A 20 23.77 -4.44 15.79
N SER A 21 24.77 -3.75 16.31
CA SER A 21 24.93 -3.50 17.75
C SER A 21 23.80 -2.65 18.34
N ARG A 22 23.12 -1.83 17.52
CA ARG A 22 21.92 -1.08 17.91
C ARG A 22 20.72 -1.99 18.21
N TYR A 23 20.75 -3.25 17.76
CA TYR A 23 19.64 -4.19 17.88
C TYR A 23 19.97 -5.46 18.66
N ARG A 24 21.24 -5.87 18.68
CA ARG A 24 21.69 -7.13 19.28
C ARG A 24 23.06 -6.97 19.91
N THR A 25 23.24 -7.62 21.06
CA THR A 25 24.56 -7.77 21.67
C THR A 25 25.43 -8.65 20.78
N LEU A 26 26.60 -8.13 20.41
CA LEU A 26 27.58 -8.83 19.58
C LEU A 26 28.63 -9.50 20.48
N VAL A 27 28.95 -10.75 20.17
CA VAL A 27 30.04 -11.51 20.80
C VAL A 27 31.15 -11.73 19.78
N LYS A 28 32.39 -11.41 20.14
CA LYS A 28 33.53 -11.56 19.24
C LYS A 28 33.81 -13.05 18.97
N SER A 29 34.02 -13.40 17.71
CA SER A 29 34.28 -14.78 17.26
C SER A 29 35.33 -14.77 16.15
N GLY A 30 36.61 -14.82 16.55
CA GLY A 30 37.73 -14.70 15.62
C GLY A 30 37.76 -13.32 14.96
N LYS A 31 37.76 -13.29 13.63
CA LYS A 31 37.73 -12.06 12.83
C LYS A 31 36.32 -11.45 12.64
N ASN A 32 35.27 -12.19 13.03
CA ASN A 32 33.88 -11.77 12.88
C ASN A 32 33.21 -11.59 14.25
N TYR A 33 31.97 -11.10 14.26
CA TYR A 33 31.09 -11.16 15.42
C TYR A 33 29.97 -12.17 15.21
N LYS A 34 29.43 -12.68 16.32
CA LYS A 34 28.22 -13.49 16.34
C LYS A 34 27.15 -12.82 17.19
N ALA A 35 25.91 -13.03 16.82
CA ALA A 35 24.75 -12.63 17.63
C ALA A 35 23.60 -13.60 17.46
N LEU A 36 22.65 -13.54 18.40
CA LEU A 36 21.32 -14.10 18.17
C LEU A 36 20.67 -13.34 17.01
N CYS A 37 20.15 -14.07 16.05
CA CYS A 37 19.52 -13.48 14.88
C CYS A 37 18.27 -12.67 15.30
N PRO A 38 18.08 -11.43 14.81
CA PRO A 38 16.89 -10.65 15.09
C PRO A 38 15.68 -11.05 14.23
N PHE A 39 15.87 -11.94 13.25
CA PHE A 39 14.86 -12.30 12.25
C PHE A 39 14.17 -13.64 12.50
N HIS A 40 14.58 -14.39 13.53
CA HIS A 40 13.92 -15.61 13.99
C HIS A 40 14.36 -15.90 15.44
N GLU A 41 13.65 -16.77 16.14
CA GLU A 41 14.07 -17.23 17.46
C GLU A 41 15.13 -18.33 17.35
N ASP A 42 16.26 -18.14 18.02
CA ASP A 42 17.35 -19.10 18.14
C ASP A 42 17.90 -19.06 19.56
N LYS A 43 18.36 -20.20 20.07
CA LYS A 43 19.06 -20.31 21.37
C LYS A 43 20.57 -20.19 21.23
N SER A 44 21.09 -20.30 20.00
CA SER A 44 22.50 -20.23 19.67
C SER A 44 22.78 -19.04 18.73
N PRO A 45 23.93 -18.36 18.85
CA PRO A 45 24.27 -17.27 17.93
C PRO A 45 24.46 -17.75 16.48
N SER A 46 23.42 -17.65 15.66
CA SER A 46 23.41 -18.03 14.24
C SER A 46 23.65 -16.89 13.27
N LEU A 47 23.59 -15.64 13.73
CA LEU A 47 23.92 -14.46 12.92
C LEU A 47 25.42 -14.22 12.96
N ILE A 48 26.08 -14.31 11.81
CA ILE A 48 27.48 -13.93 11.65
C ILE A 48 27.55 -12.53 11.06
N VAL A 49 28.25 -11.63 11.74
CA VAL A 49 28.53 -10.27 11.27
C VAL A 49 29.97 -10.21 10.81
N ASN A 50 30.16 -10.10 9.50
CA ASN A 50 31.47 -10.04 8.88
C ASN A 50 31.93 -8.59 8.78
N THR A 51 32.98 -8.24 9.53
CA THR A 51 33.52 -6.88 9.59
C THR A 51 34.25 -6.48 8.31
N THR A 52 34.86 -7.44 7.61
CA THR A 52 35.64 -7.18 6.39
C THR A 52 34.74 -6.98 5.19
N GLN A 53 33.65 -7.75 5.10
CA GLN A 53 32.69 -7.67 3.99
C GLN A 53 31.54 -6.70 4.26
N ASN A 54 31.53 -6.05 5.43
CA ASN A 54 30.46 -5.17 5.89
C ASN A 54 29.04 -5.76 5.74
N PHE A 55 28.92 -7.06 6.01
CA PHE A 55 27.75 -7.87 5.69
C PHE A 55 27.39 -8.77 6.86
N THR A 56 26.11 -9.12 6.99
CA THR A 56 25.64 -10.07 7.99
C THR A 56 24.85 -11.20 7.35
N TRP A 57 24.98 -12.41 7.89
CA TRP A 57 24.27 -13.59 7.40
C TRP A 57 23.89 -14.52 8.55
N CYS A 58 22.63 -14.93 8.59
CA CYS A 58 22.14 -15.94 9.49
C CYS A 58 22.10 -17.31 8.81
N PHE A 59 22.82 -18.29 9.36
CA PHE A 59 22.88 -19.64 8.79
C PHE A 59 21.61 -20.48 9.03
N ALA A 60 20.76 -20.08 9.97
CA ALA A 60 19.52 -20.81 10.28
C ALA A 60 18.35 -20.36 9.39
N CYS A 61 18.03 -19.06 9.38
CA CYS A 61 16.90 -18.54 8.60
C CYS A 61 17.29 -17.92 7.26
N GLN A 62 18.58 -17.98 6.89
CA GLN A 62 19.11 -17.43 5.63
C GLN A 62 18.80 -15.93 5.42
N ASN A 63 18.54 -15.22 6.52
CA ASN A 63 18.40 -13.78 6.49
C ASN A 63 19.75 -13.11 6.71
N GLY A 64 20.08 -12.21 5.81
CA GLY A 64 21.29 -11.40 5.86
C GLY A 64 21.19 -10.22 4.93
N GLY A 65 22.27 -9.46 4.83
CA GLY A 65 22.30 -8.22 4.09
C GLY A 65 23.47 -7.31 4.44
N ASN A 66 23.65 -6.28 3.63
CA ASN A 66 24.42 -5.09 3.97
C ASN A 66 23.68 -4.22 5.00
N VAL A 67 24.28 -3.09 5.37
CA VAL A 67 23.73 -2.15 6.37
C VAL A 67 22.29 -1.72 6.04
N PHE A 68 21.98 -1.43 4.78
CA PHE A 68 20.64 -0.98 4.39
C PHE A 68 19.61 -2.10 4.43
N SER A 69 19.92 -3.24 3.82
CA SER A 69 18.98 -4.37 3.76
C SER A 69 18.72 -4.97 5.16
N PHE A 70 19.72 -4.96 6.04
CA PHE A 70 19.52 -5.30 7.45
C PHE A 70 18.54 -4.32 8.13
N VAL A 71 18.74 -3.01 7.96
CA VAL A 71 17.86 -1.97 8.53
C VAL A 71 16.45 -2.04 7.95
N GLN A 72 16.31 -2.16 6.63
CA GLN A 72 15.00 -2.32 5.98
C GLN A 72 14.25 -3.53 6.55
N LYS A 73 14.94 -4.64 6.75
CA LYS A 73 14.32 -5.85 7.30
C LYS A 73 13.97 -5.68 8.77
N ILE A 74 14.83 -5.10 9.60
CA ILE A 74 14.63 -5.01 11.05
C ILE A 74 13.68 -3.86 11.45
N GLU A 75 13.64 -2.78 10.69
CA GLU A 75 12.72 -1.66 10.91
C GLU A 75 11.44 -1.74 10.07
N GLY A 76 11.46 -2.56 9.00
CA GLY A 76 10.38 -2.66 8.00
C GLY A 76 10.13 -1.36 7.26
N CYS A 77 11.18 -0.58 7.06
CA CYS A 77 11.12 0.72 6.42
C CYS A 77 11.43 0.64 4.91
N SER A 78 11.16 1.71 4.18
CA SER A 78 11.55 1.80 2.76
C SER A 78 13.07 1.94 2.61
N PHE A 79 13.60 1.76 1.40
CA PHE A 79 15.05 1.94 1.16
C PHE A 79 15.52 3.38 1.48
N PRO A 80 14.80 4.46 1.08
CA PRO A 80 15.13 5.81 1.52
C PRO A 80 15.13 6.00 3.04
N ASP A 81 14.20 5.36 3.76
CA ASP A 81 14.16 5.45 5.22
C ASP A 81 15.29 4.65 5.86
N ALA A 82 15.69 3.52 5.27
CA ALA A 82 16.87 2.78 5.72
C ALA A 82 18.15 3.58 5.49
N ILE A 83 18.26 4.32 4.38
CA ILE A 83 19.36 5.26 4.17
C ILE A 83 19.40 6.30 5.30
N LYS A 84 18.25 6.86 5.70
CA LYS A 84 18.20 7.82 6.82
C LYS A 84 18.66 7.21 8.14
N ILE A 85 18.20 6.01 8.45
CA ILE A 85 18.54 5.32 9.70
C ILE A 85 20.02 4.91 9.70
N VAL A 86 20.55 4.38 8.60
CA VAL A 86 21.97 4.03 8.46
C VAL A 86 22.85 5.27 8.52
N ALA A 87 22.45 6.37 7.87
CA ALA A 87 23.16 7.65 7.97
C ALA A 87 23.18 8.17 9.41
N GLU A 88 22.04 8.14 10.12
CA GLU A 88 21.97 8.52 11.53
C GLU A 88 22.90 7.66 12.41
N ILE A 89 22.92 6.34 12.19
CA ILE A 89 23.82 5.42 12.91
C ILE A 89 25.29 5.76 12.66
N GLY A 90 25.64 6.08 11.41
CA GLY A 90 26.99 6.50 11.02
C GLY A 90 27.35 7.94 11.39
N GLY A 91 26.44 8.70 12.01
CA GLY A 91 26.65 10.12 12.29
C GLY A 91 26.69 11.01 11.03
N HIS A 92 26.14 10.53 9.92
CA HIS A 92 26.05 11.25 8.67
C HIS A 92 24.69 11.96 8.50
N ASP A 93 24.68 13.07 7.77
CA ASP A 93 23.45 13.70 7.32
C ASP A 93 22.85 12.89 6.15
N ALA A 94 21.71 12.25 6.39
CA ALA A 94 20.99 11.45 5.41
C ALA A 94 20.64 12.18 4.12
N SER A 95 20.53 13.52 4.17
CA SER A 95 20.22 14.34 2.99
C SER A 95 21.34 14.34 1.94
N LEU A 96 22.56 13.94 2.30
CA LEU A 96 23.71 13.91 1.40
C LEU A 96 23.70 12.71 0.42
N TYR A 97 22.92 11.66 0.71
CA TYR A 97 22.94 10.37 0.01
C TYR A 97 21.62 10.05 -0.73
N LEU A 98 20.59 10.85 -0.52
CA LEU A 98 19.29 10.67 -1.16
C LEU A 98 19.23 11.55 -2.42
N PHE A 99 19.01 10.94 -3.59
CA PHE A 99 18.73 11.67 -4.82
C PHE A 99 17.38 12.38 -4.70
N ASP A 100 17.43 13.68 -4.43
CA ASP A 100 16.42 14.57 -4.99
C ASP A 100 16.82 14.83 -6.45
N SER A 101 15.99 14.38 -7.41
CA SER A 101 16.04 14.83 -8.81
C SER A 101 16.38 16.31 -8.83
N GLU A 102 17.38 16.78 -9.58
CA GLU A 102 17.91 18.15 -9.48
C GLU A 102 16.81 19.21 -9.36
N LYS A 103 16.43 19.48 -8.11
CA LYS A 103 15.46 20.48 -7.75
C LYS A 103 16.18 21.78 -8.04
N THR A 104 15.55 22.65 -8.81
CA THR A 104 16.00 24.03 -8.97
C THR A 104 16.25 24.63 -7.57
N PRO A 105 17.10 25.66 -7.40
CA PRO A 105 17.30 26.30 -6.10
C PRO A 105 15.98 26.68 -5.40
N LYS A 106 14.96 27.05 -6.18
CA LYS A 106 13.59 27.28 -5.69
C LYS A 106 12.89 26.03 -5.17
N GLU A 107 13.06 24.87 -5.81
CA GLU A 107 12.49 23.60 -5.37
C GLU A 107 13.23 23.00 -4.17
N GLN A 108 14.55 23.24 -4.05
CA GLN A 108 15.33 22.86 -2.87
C GLN A 108 14.93 23.70 -1.65
N GLN A 109 14.80 25.01 -1.83
CA GLN A 109 14.30 25.91 -0.80
C GLN A 109 12.89 25.49 -0.35
N LYS A 110 11.97 25.23 -1.28
CA LYS A 110 10.62 24.73 -0.96
C LYS A 110 10.65 23.39 -0.23
N ALA A 111 11.54 22.47 -0.59
CA ALA A 111 11.67 21.18 0.09
C ALA A 111 12.21 21.33 1.51
N SER A 112 13.17 22.23 1.73
CA SER A 112 13.68 22.59 3.07
C SER A 112 12.57 23.21 3.92
N GLU A 113 11.86 24.21 3.38
CA GLU A 113 10.73 24.87 4.04
C GLU A 113 9.63 23.84 4.40
N GLN A 114 9.33 22.90 3.49
CA GLN A 114 8.35 21.85 3.74
C GLN A 114 8.82 20.87 4.82
N LYS A 115 10.11 20.54 4.87
CA LYS A 115 10.69 19.67 5.91
C LYS A 115 10.64 20.34 7.28
N GLU A 116 11.12 21.57 7.37
CA GLU A 116 11.04 22.39 8.60
C GLU A 116 9.59 22.53 9.06
N TYR A 117 8.66 22.77 8.14
CA TYR A 117 7.25 22.85 8.48
C TYR A 117 6.70 21.53 9.02
N LYS A 118 7.08 20.37 8.45
CA LYS A 118 6.70 19.06 9.01
C LYS A 118 7.24 18.84 10.42
N GLU A 119 8.45 19.31 10.71
CA GLU A 119 9.03 19.22 12.05
C GLU A 119 8.24 20.06 13.05
N ILE A 120 7.81 21.27 12.65
CA ILE A 120 6.89 22.10 13.46
C ILE A 120 5.57 21.35 13.72
N LEU A 121 4.96 20.76 12.69
CA LEU A 121 3.71 19.99 12.86
C LEU A 121 3.91 18.77 13.79
N GLN A 122 5.08 18.11 13.75
CA GLN A 122 5.39 17.02 14.68
C GLN A 122 5.51 17.51 16.13
N GLU A 123 6.14 18.66 16.36
CA GLU A 123 6.22 19.24 17.71
C GLU A 123 4.83 19.68 18.21
N VAL A 124 3.95 20.20 17.35
CA VAL A 124 2.54 20.47 17.71
C VAL A 124 1.84 19.20 18.19
N LEU A 125 1.98 18.07 17.47
CA LEU A 125 1.36 16.80 17.85
C LEU A 125 1.94 16.24 19.16
N LYS A 126 3.25 16.35 19.35
CA LYS A 126 3.95 15.93 20.58
C LYS A 126 3.49 16.73 21.79
N GLU A 127 3.44 18.05 21.69
CA GLU A 127 2.93 18.93 22.75
C GLU A 127 1.44 18.68 23.02
N THR A 128 0.65 18.41 21.97
CA THR A 128 -0.75 18.00 22.11
C THR A 128 -0.89 16.70 22.90
N GLN A 129 -0.05 15.69 22.65
CA GLN A 129 -0.06 14.46 23.43
C GLN A 129 0.29 14.72 24.90
N GLN A 130 1.33 15.51 25.16
CA GLN A 130 1.74 15.87 26.52
C GLN A 130 0.60 16.58 27.27
N PHE A 131 -0.08 17.51 26.61
CA PHE A 131 -1.26 18.17 27.14
C PHE A 131 -2.36 17.16 27.51
N PHE A 132 -2.73 16.26 26.61
CA PHE A 132 -3.77 15.26 26.89
C PHE A 132 -3.37 14.27 28.00
N LYS A 133 -2.11 13.84 28.07
CA LYS A 133 -1.62 13.00 29.19
C LYS A 133 -1.70 13.76 30.51
N ALA A 134 -1.29 15.03 30.53
CA ALA A 134 -1.38 15.87 31.72
C ALA A 134 -2.84 16.06 32.17
N GLN A 135 -3.77 16.30 31.25
CA GLN A 135 -5.20 16.42 31.55
C GLN A 135 -5.80 15.12 32.09
N PHE A 136 -5.38 13.96 31.58
CA PHE A 136 -5.84 12.66 32.09
C PHE A 136 -5.44 12.46 33.55
N ASN A 137 -4.24 12.89 33.94
CA ASN A 137 -3.68 12.68 35.28
C ASN A 137 -4.09 13.74 36.32
N LYS A 138 -4.98 14.68 36.01
CA LYS A 138 -5.46 15.67 37.00
C LYS A 138 -6.52 15.10 37.93
N ASP A 139 -6.64 15.72 39.10
CA ASP A 139 -7.71 15.44 40.07
C ASP A 139 -8.94 16.35 39.86
N THR A 140 -9.37 16.49 38.61
CA THR A 140 -10.65 17.17 38.30
C THR A 140 -11.76 16.15 38.16
N LYS A 141 -13.02 16.56 38.36
CA LYS A 141 -14.19 15.68 38.16
C LYS A 141 -14.20 15.03 36.76
N GLU A 142 -13.88 15.79 35.71
CA GLU A 142 -13.83 15.27 34.33
C GLU A 142 -12.68 14.27 34.14
N SER A 143 -11.49 14.58 34.66
CA SER A 143 -10.33 13.70 34.59
C SER A 143 -10.54 12.40 35.37
N LEU A 144 -11.12 12.46 36.57
CA LEU A 144 -11.45 11.28 37.36
C LEU A 144 -12.47 10.39 36.64
N PHE A 145 -13.46 10.98 35.95
CA PHE A 145 -14.39 10.21 35.13
C PHE A 145 -13.70 9.51 33.94
N ALA A 146 -12.77 10.20 33.28
CA ALA A 146 -11.95 9.62 32.23
C ALA A 146 -11.08 8.46 32.75
N GLN A 147 -10.47 8.62 33.92
CA GLN A 147 -9.68 7.60 34.60
C GLN A 147 -10.54 6.40 35.00
N GLN A 148 -11.73 6.61 35.59
CA GLN A 148 -12.67 5.54 35.92
C GLN A 148 -13.07 4.74 34.68
N TYR A 149 -13.32 5.40 33.56
CA TYR A 149 -13.59 4.71 32.30
C TYR A 149 -12.44 3.79 31.88
N VAL A 150 -11.19 4.25 31.96
CA VAL A 150 -10.00 3.50 31.52
C VAL A 150 -9.62 2.39 32.51
N TYR A 151 -9.51 2.72 33.80
CA TYR A 151 -8.99 1.83 34.83
C TYR A 151 -10.05 0.90 35.43
N GLN A 152 -11.30 1.34 35.54
CA GLN A 152 -12.36 0.54 36.19
C GLN A 152 -13.25 -0.14 35.14
N LYS A 153 -13.83 0.64 34.22
CA LYS A 153 -14.74 0.08 33.20
C LYS A 153 -14.00 -0.74 32.14
N ARG A 154 -12.87 -0.24 31.65
CA ARG A 154 -12.03 -0.94 30.67
C ARG A 154 -10.87 -1.70 31.30
N ASN A 155 -10.71 -1.68 32.62
CA ASN A 155 -9.71 -2.48 33.34
C ASN A 155 -8.32 -2.55 32.68
N PHE A 156 -7.83 -1.41 32.16
CA PHE A 156 -6.48 -1.34 31.61
C PHE A 156 -5.47 -1.08 32.72
N SER A 157 -4.34 -1.79 32.68
CA SER A 157 -3.23 -1.53 33.61
C SER A 157 -2.58 -0.19 33.29
N ASN A 158 -1.91 0.39 34.29
CA ASN A 158 -1.13 1.61 34.06
C ASN A 158 -0.01 1.39 33.03
N GLU A 159 0.56 0.18 32.96
CA GLU A 159 1.55 -0.17 31.94
C GLU A 159 0.99 0.01 30.51
N ILE A 160 -0.19 -0.53 30.24
CA ILE A 160 -0.87 -0.39 28.93
C ILE A 160 -1.24 1.07 28.66
N VAL A 161 -1.74 1.80 29.66
CA VAL A 161 -2.04 3.23 29.55
C VAL A 161 -0.80 4.04 29.17
N GLN A 162 0.36 3.76 29.79
CA GLN A 162 1.61 4.45 29.47
C GLN A 162 2.18 4.03 28.12
N LYS A 163 2.16 2.73 27.80
CA LYS A 163 2.64 2.15 26.54
C LYS A 163 1.98 2.82 25.34
N PHE A 164 0.65 2.90 25.34
CA PHE A 164 -0.11 3.55 24.27
C PHE A 164 -0.20 5.07 24.42
N GLY A 165 0.27 5.64 25.52
CA GLY A 165 0.29 7.08 25.76
C GLY A 165 -1.10 7.70 25.84
N ILE A 166 -2.04 7.00 26.46
CA ILE A 166 -3.44 7.45 26.58
C ILE A 166 -3.52 8.79 27.31
N GLY A 167 -4.42 9.65 26.83
CA GLY A 167 -4.70 10.95 27.43
C GLY A 167 -6.20 11.28 27.45
N PHE A 168 -6.51 12.51 27.86
CA PHE A 168 -7.87 13.03 27.93
C PHE A 168 -7.96 14.43 27.34
N ALA A 169 -8.91 14.64 26.44
CA ALA A 169 -9.30 15.95 25.95
C ALA A 169 -10.47 16.47 26.82
N PRO A 170 -10.28 17.56 27.59
CA PRO A 170 -11.31 18.11 28.46
C PRO A 170 -12.51 18.64 27.66
N ASN A 171 -13.65 18.86 28.31
CA ASN A 171 -14.81 19.43 27.64
C ASN A 171 -14.68 20.95 27.45
N SER A 172 -13.73 21.38 26.62
CA SER A 172 -13.43 22.79 26.39
C SER A 172 -13.28 23.10 24.91
N TYR A 173 -13.74 24.28 24.49
CA TYR A 173 -13.57 24.76 23.12
C TYR A 173 -12.19 25.35 22.83
N SER A 174 -11.33 25.55 23.84
CA SER A 174 -10.07 26.28 23.63
C SER A 174 -8.93 25.92 24.58
N ALA A 175 -9.07 24.88 25.41
CA ALA A 175 -8.04 24.52 26.39
C ALA A 175 -6.73 24.10 25.70
N LEU A 176 -6.82 23.24 24.68
CA LEU A 176 -5.66 22.82 23.88
C LEU A 176 -5.12 24.00 23.06
N ARG A 177 -5.98 24.73 22.33
CA ARG A 177 -5.58 25.91 21.56
C ARG A 177 -4.82 26.91 22.42
N SER A 178 -5.33 27.22 23.60
CA SER A 178 -4.71 28.19 24.52
C SER A 178 -3.37 27.67 25.05
N HIS A 179 -3.25 26.36 25.28
CA HIS A 179 -1.98 25.73 25.65
C HIS A 179 -0.95 25.85 24.52
N LEU A 180 -1.32 25.51 23.29
CA LEU A 180 -0.41 25.56 22.14
C LEU A 180 -0.02 27.00 21.75
N LEU A 181 -0.92 27.98 21.93
CA LEU A 181 -0.59 29.41 21.75
C LEU A 181 0.47 29.87 22.76
N LYS A 182 0.40 29.42 24.02
CA LYS A 182 1.43 29.70 25.03
C LYS A 182 2.78 29.07 24.67
N LYS A 183 2.76 27.95 23.94
CA LYS A 183 3.94 27.31 23.35
C LYS A 183 4.42 27.96 22.05
N LYS A 184 3.83 29.10 21.66
CA LYS A 184 4.16 29.92 20.49
C LYS A 184 3.85 29.27 19.13
N PHE A 185 3.06 28.21 19.09
CA PHE A 185 2.57 27.68 17.83
C PHE A 185 1.48 28.57 17.23
N SER A 186 1.49 28.73 15.91
CA SER A 186 0.46 29.49 15.20
C SER A 186 -0.83 28.68 15.06
N ARG A 187 -1.97 29.37 14.93
CA ARG A 187 -3.26 28.70 14.68
C ARG A 187 -3.26 27.90 13.38
N LYS A 188 -2.50 28.34 12.38
CA LYS A 188 -2.33 27.65 11.10
C LYS A 188 -1.64 26.30 11.30
N GLU A 189 -0.55 26.27 12.06
CA GLU A 189 0.14 25.01 12.40
C GLU A 189 -0.79 24.04 13.14
N MET A 190 -1.61 24.54 14.07
CA MET A 190 -2.60 23.71 14.78
C MET A 190 -3.67 23.13 13.85
N LEU A 191 -4.16 23.93 12.89
CA LEU A 191 -5.15 23.50 11.89
C LEU A 191 -4.54 22.45 10.95
N ASP A 192 -3.33 22.69 10.45
CA ASP A 192 -2.62 21.80 9.54
C ASP A 192 -2.21 20.48 10.23
N ALA A 193 -1.88 20.52 11.53
CA ALA A 193 -1.70 19.33 12.36
C ALA A 193 -3.02 18.61 12.66
N GLY A 194 -4.17 19.24 12.38
CA GLY A 194 -5.50 18.64 12.53
C GLY A 194 -5.98 18.51 13.97
N VAL A 195 -5.43 19.28 14.92
CA VAL A 195 -5.77 19.22 16.35
C VAL A 195 -6.83 20.24 16.78
N VAL A 196 -7.09 21.24 15.95
CA VAL A 196 -8.17 22.23 16.08
C VAL A 196 -9.06 22.23 14.82
N SER A 197 -10.15 22.97 14.83
CA SER A 197 -11.08 23.11 13.69
C SER A 197 -11.66 24.52 13.65
N GLY A 198 -12.02 25.02 12.46
CA GLY A 198 -12.51 26.38 12.26
C GLY A 198 -11.85 27.04 11.05
N GLU A 199 -12.08 28.33 10.87
CA GLU A 199 -11.56 29.11 9.73
C GLU A 199 -10.67 30.27 10.20
N LEU A 200 -9.71 30.66 9.36
CA LEU A 200 -8.82 31.81 9.58
C LEU A 200 -9.38 33.04 8.85
N LYS A 201 -10.52 33.55 9.30
CA LYS A 201 -11.29 34.61 8.60
C LYS A 201 -10.92 36.06 8.97
N SER A 202 -10.20 36.32 10.06
CA SER A 202 -9.89 37.70 10.50
C SER A 202 -8.62 37.81 11.35
N SER A 203 -8.10 39.04 11.52
CA SER A 203 -6.91 39.33 12.34
C SER A 203 -7.04 38.90 13.81
N GLU A 204 -8.27 38.77 14.33
CA GLU A 204 -8.54 38.29 15.71
C GLU A 204 -8.67 36.76 15.83
N ASN A 205 -8.90 36.03 14.72
CA ASN A 205 -8.97 34.56 14.63
C ASN A 205 -9.66 33.87 15.84
N LYS A 206 -10.87 34.33 16.20
CA LYS A 206 -11.68 33.83 17.32
C LYS A 206 -12.37 32.48 17.05
N ASP A 207 -12.46 32.06 15.79
CA ASP A 207 -13.29 30.91 15.34
C ASP A 207 -12.59 29.54 15.38
N VAL A 208 -11.29 29.49 15.68
CA VAL A 208 -10.56 28.21 15.78
C VAL A 208 -10.84 27.58 17.13
N ILE A 209 -11.44 26.40 17.18
CA ILE A 209 -11.79 25.69 18.41
C ILE A 209 -11.11 24.33 18.51
N ASP A 210 -10.99 23.81 19.73
CA ASP A 210 -10.45 22.47 19.99
C ASP A 210 -11.31 21.40 19.28
N LYS A 211 -10.67 20.56 18.46
CA LYS A 211 -11.34 19.50 17.70
C LYS A 211 -11.84 18.39 18.61
N TYR A 212 -11.00 17.99 19.57
CA TYR A 212 -11.29 16.92 20.52
C TYR A 212 -11.80 17.51 21.82
N ARG A 213 -12.99 17.08 22.25
CA ARG A 213 -13.63 17.55 23.48
C ARG A 213 -14.31 16.39 24.17
N ASN A 214 -14.13 16.31 25.48
CA ASN A 214 -14.67 15.25 26.34
C ASN A 214 -14.37 13.83 25.79
N ARG A 215 -13.11 13.57 25.45
CA ARG A 215 -12.69 12.33 24.78
C ARG A 215 -11.48 11.69 25.44
N ILE A 216 -11.49 10.36 25.55
CA ILE A 216 -10.26 9.58 25.75
C ILE A 216 -9.47 9.62 24.46
N MET A 217 -8.18 9.96 24.57
CA MET A 217 -7.30 10.21 23.44
C MET A 217 -6.33 9.05 23.25
N PHE A 218 -6.27 8.56 22.01
CA PHE A 218 -5.41 7.47 21.54
C PHE A 218 -4.43 8.04 20.51
N PRO A 219 -3.18 8.32 20.88
CA PRO A 219 -2.15 8.78 19.94
C PRO A 219 -1.93 7.73 18.84
N ILE A 220 -1.83 8.17 17.60
CA ILE A 220 -1.51 7.33 16.44
C ILE A 220 -0.06 7.59 16.10
N ARG A 221 0.73 6.51 16.02
CA ARG A 221 2.15 6.56 15.71
C ARG A 221 2.43 6.01 14.31
N ASP A 222 3.41 6.60 13.63
CA ASP A 222 3.97 6.04 12.40
C ASP A 222 4.87 4.82 12.71
N SER A 223 5.44 4.21 11.67
CA SER A 223 6.34 3.05 11.82
C SER A 223 7.61 3.31 12.64
N LEU A 224 7.99 4.58 12.81
CA LEU A 224 9.15 5.02 13.60
C LEU A 224 8.77 5.43 15.03
N GLY A 225 7.48 5.38 15.37
CA GLY A 225 6.99 5.73 16.71
C GLY A 225 6.70 7.20 16.91
N LYS A 226 6.81 8.03 15.85
CA LYS A 226 6.47 9.45 15.91
C LYS A 226 4.96 9.62 15.80
N ILE A 227 4.41 10.56 16.57
CA ILE A 227 2.97 10.83 16.55
C ILE A 227 2.61 11.50 15.23
N CYS A 228 1.65 10.91 14.52
CA CYS A 228 1.12 11.47 13.28
C CYS A 228 -0.32 11.96 13.43
N GLY A 229 -1.06 11.47 14.42
CA GLY A 229 -2.43 11.92 14.67
C GLY A 229 -3.01 11.34 15.96
N PHE A 230 -4.33 11.43 16.10
CA PHE A 230 -5.07 10.99 17.27
C PHE A 230 -6.42 10.38 16.88
N GLY A 231 -6.77 9.28 17.54
CA GLY A 231 -8.15 8.82 17.71
C GLY A 231 -8.71 9.34 19.04
N GLY A 232 -10.00 9.62 19.09
CA GLY A 232 -10.67 10.14 20.28
C GLY A 232 -12.03 9.48 20.51
N ARG A 233 -12.23 8.83 21.65
CA ARG A 233 -13.51 8.21 22.04
C ARG A 233 -14.27 9.09 23.00
N ILE A 234 -15.51 9.46 22.65
CA ILE A 234 -16.34 10.33 23.51
C ILE A 234 -16.66 9.65 24.84
N LEU A 235 -16.71 10.46 25.90
CA LEU A 235 -17.20 10.08 27.22
C LEU A 235 -18.61 10.63 27.41
N GLY A 236 -19.57 9.77 27.76
CA GLY A 236 -20.98 10.14 27.83
C GLY A 236 -21.63 10.23 26.45
N ASP A 237 -22.61 11.13 26.33
CA ASP A 237 -23.46 11.27 25.15
C ASP A 237 -22.83 12.18 24.08
N GLY A 238 -23.08 11.86 22.82
CA GLY A 238 -22.69 12.66 21.66
C GLY A 238 -22.14 11.84 20.51
N GLN A 239 -22.01 12.48 19.35
CA GLN A 239 -21.54 11.85 18.12
C GLN A 239 -20.39 12.64 17.48
N PRO A 240 -19.50 11.97 16.73
CA PRO A 240 -19.39 10.52 16.58
C PRO A 240 -18.77 9.85 17.82
N LYS A 241 -19.11 8.58 18.08
CA LYS A 241 -18.52 7.77 19.17
C LYS A 241 -16.98 7.76 19.13
N TYR A 242 -16.41 7.61 17.93
CA TYR A 242 -14.98 7.73 17.66
C TYR A 242 -14.72 8.85 16.65
N LEU A 243 -13.69 9.66 16.90
CA LEU A 243 -13.24 10.73 16.04
C LEU A 243 -11.75 10.59 15.77
N ASN A 244 -11.36 10.41 14.51
CA ASN A 244 -9.96 10.34 14.11
C ASN A 244 -9.48 11.68 13.56
N SER A 245 -8.15 11.89 13.60
CA SER A 245 -7.50 12.98 12.88
C SER A 245 -7.93 13.02 11.41
N PRO A 246 -8.02 14.21 10.80
CA PRO A 246 -8.22 14.34 9.36
C PRO A 246 -6.96 13.87 8.61
N GLU A 247 -7.06 13.70 7.29
CA GLU A 247 -5.85 13.57 6.46
C GLU A 247 -4.98 14.83 6.64
N SER A 248 -3.67 14.65 6.74
CA SER A 248 -2.69 15.72 6.88
C SER A 248 -1.37 15.35 6.23
N GLU A 249 -0.44 16.30 6.22
CA GLU A 249 0.93 16.09 5.74
C GLU A 249 1.67 14.97 6.51
N LEU A 250 1.27 14.72 7.77
CA LEU A 250 1.85 13.73 8.66
C LEU A 250 1.01 12.44 8.79
N TYR A 251 -0.30 12.50 8.56
CA TYR A 251 -1.20 11.37 8.76
C TYR A 251 -2.02 11.05 7.52
N ASN A 252 -1.84 9.81 7.07
CA ASN A 252 -2.64 9.22 6.01
C ASN A 252 -3.30 7.93 6.52
N LYS A 253 -4.63 7.91 6.62
CA LYS A 253 -5.37 6.77 7.19
C LYS A 253 -5.11 5.49 6.42
N SER A 254 -5.10 5.59 5.09
CA SER A 254 -4.87 4.47 4.18
C SER A 254 -3.44 3.93 4.25
N LYS A 255 -2.49 4.55 4.97
CA LYS A 255 -1.10 4.07 5.10
C LYS A 255 -0.70 3.72 6.53
N ASN A 256 -1.58 3.95 7.50
CA ASN A 256 -1.30 3.71 8.91
C ASN A 256 -2.25 2.65 9.47
N LEU A 257 -1.74 1.87 10.42
CA LEU A 257 -2.52 0.93 11.22
C LEU A 257 -2.26 1.27 12.69
N TYR A 258 -3.32 1.42 13.49
CA TYR A 258 -3.14 1.71 14.91
C TYR A 258 -2.48 0.53 15.61
N GLY A 259 -1.53 0.80 16.51
CA GLY A 259 -0.75 -0.23 17.20
C GLY A 259 0.41 -0.80 16.38
N PHE A 260 0.60 -0.37 15.12
CA PHE A 260 1.65 -0.95 14.27
C PHE A 260 3.05 -0.78 14.84
N PHE A 261 3.38 0.40 15.37
CA PHE A 261 4.67 0.64 16.01
C PHE A 261 4.92 -0.31 17.18
N GLU A 262 3.89 -0.51 18.02
CA GLU A 262 3.92 -1.40 19.17
C GLU A 262 4.00 -2.89 18.77
N ALA A 263 3.40 -3.25 17.64
CA ALA A 263 3.24 -4.64 17.20
C ALA A 263 4.31 -5.14 16.22
N LYS A 264 4.99 -4.27 15.47
CA LYS A 264 5.84 -4.63 14.33
C LYS A 264 6.88 -5.73 14.63
N ASN A 265 7.47 -5.68 15.83
CA ASN A 265 8.45 -6.67 16.26
C ASN A 265 7.79 -8.02 16.58
N ALA A 266 6.64 -8.02 17.23
CA ALA A 266 5.88 -9.22 17.54
C ALA A 266 5.30 -9.87 16.28
N ILE A 267 4.84 -9.06 15.31
CA ILE A 267 4.38 -9.55 14.01
C ILE A 267 5.50 -10.32 13.29
N ARG A 268 6.70 -9.74 13.22
CA ARG A 268 7.85 -10.42 12.61
C ARG A 268 8.24 -11.68 13.38
N LYS A 269 8.27 -11.58 14.71
CA LYS A 269 8.67 -12.69 15.59
C LYS A 269 7.74 -13.88 15.45
N ASN A 270 6.43 -13.63 15.44
CA ASN A 270 5.41 -14.67 15.40
C ASN A 270 5.09 -15.12 13.96
N ASP A 271 5.64 -14.41 12.96
CA ASP A 271 5.25 -14.51 11.55
C ASP A 271 3.73 -14.53 11.35
N GLU A 272 3.02 -13.65 12.07
CA GLU A 272 1.57 -13.52 12.00
C GLU A 272 1.13 -12.14 12.49
N VAL A 273 0.17 -11.51 11.82
CA VAL A 273 -0.50 -10.30 12.29
C VAL A 273 -1.95 -10.59 12.67
N LEU A 274 -2.39 -10.13 13.84
CA LEU A 274 -3.79 -10.11 14.25
C LEU A 274 -4.42 -8.76 13.84
N LEU A 275 -5.42 -8.81 12.97
CA LEU A 275 -6.17 -7.65 12.49
C LEU A 275 -7.50 -7.54 13.23
N VAL A 276 -7.68 -6.40 13.89
CA VAL A 276 -8.88 -6.04 14.66
C VAL A 276 -9.47 -4.71 14.16
N GLU A 277 -10.69 -4.37 14.57
CA GLU A 277 -11.36 -3.16 14.10
C GLU A 277 -10.90 -1.89 14.83
N GLY A 278 -10.83 -1.96 16.16
CA GLY A 278 -10.72 -0.79 17.02
C GLY A 278 -9.43 -0.71 17.82
N ASN A 279 -9.13 0.51 18.26
CA ASN A 279 -7.96 0.81 19.10
C ASN A 279 -8.04 0.12 20.47
N LEU A 280 -9.25 -0.08 21.00
CA LEU A 280 -9.46 -0.77 22.27
C LEU A 280 -9.13 -2.26 22.16
N ASP A 281 -9.47 -2.91 21.04
CA ASP A 281 -9.14 -4.31 20.79
C ASP A 281 -7.62 -4.51 20.79
N VAL A 282 -6.89 -3.62 20.12
CA VAL A 282 -5.42 -3.60 20.16
C VAL A 282 -4.93 -3.52 21.60
N MET A 283 -5.39 -2.54 22.37
CA MET A 283 -4.94 -2.37 23.76
C MET A 283 -5.27 -3.57 24.64
N THR A 284 -6.45 -4.18 24.47
CA THR A 284 -6.89 -5.34 25.24
C THR A 284 -6.06 -6.57 24.88
N CYS A 285 -5.83 -6.82 23.59
CA CYS A 285 -4.90 -7.85 23.15
C CYS A 285 -3.51 -7.67 23.80
N HIS A 286 -2.97 -6.45 23.81
CA HIS A 286 -1.68 -6.18 24.47
C HIS A 286 -1.71 -6.38 25.99
N GLN A 287 -2.80 -6.02 26.68
CA GLN A 287 -3.00 -6.30 28.12
C GLN A 287 -2.98 -7.80 28.43
N TYR A 288 -3.37 -8.63 27.47
CA TYR A 288 -3.36 -10.09 27.58
C TYR A 288 -2.18 -10.75 26.85
N ASP A 289 -1.09 -10.00 26.63
CA ASP A 289 0.17 -10.45 26.04
C ASP A 289 0.11 -10.86 24.56
N ILE A 290 -0.95 -10.50 23.84
CA ILE A 290 -1.08 -10.68 22.40
C ILE A 290 -0.56 -9.41 21.73
N GLN A 291 0.73 -9.42 21.38
CA GLN A 291 1.45 -8.22 20.96
C GLN A 291 1.51 -7.99 19.46
N ASN A 292 1.18 -8.99 18.63
CA ASN A 292 1.23 -8.93 17.17
C ASN A 292 -0.07 -8.40 16.55
N VAL A 293 -0.70 -7.40 17.19
CA VAL A 293 -2.06 -6.94 16.88
C VAL A 293 -2.08 -5.51 16.36
N VAL A 294 -2.88 -5.24 15.32
CA VAL A 294 -3.05 -3.89 14.75
C VAL A 294 -4.51 -3.64 14.36
N ALA A 295 -4.92 -2.37 14.42
CA ALA A 295 -6.27 -1.94 14.08
C ALA A 295 -6.33 -1.15 12.77
N ILE A 296 -7.42 -1.38 12.03
CA ILE A 296 -7.75 -0.65 10.79
C ILE A 296 -8.36 0.73 11.12
N SER A 297 -8.95 0.88 12.31
CA SER A 297 -9.43 2.15 12.87
C SER A 297 -10.51 2.87 12.03
N GLY A 298 -11.47 2.11 11.50
CA GLY A 298 -12.70 2.65 10.91
C GLY A 298 -12.59 3.18 9.48
N VAL A 299 -11.54 2.80 8.74
CA VAL A 299 -11.45 3.00 7.28
C VAL A 299 -11.46 1.67 6.55
N ALA A 300 -11.71 1.69 5.23
CA ALA A 300 -11.51 0.51 4.41
C ALA A 300 -10.03 0.09 4.42
N PHE A 301 -9.78 -1.20 4.63
CA PHE A 301 -8.43 -1.75 4.59
C PHE A 301 -7.80 -1.57 3.19
N SER A 302 -6.58 -1.03 3.14
CA SER A 302 -5.97 -0.56 1.89
C SER A 302 -4.83 -1.46 1.41
N GLU A 303 -4.51 -1.38 0.10
CA GLU A 303 -3.31 -2.03 -0.45
C GLU A 303 -2.01 -1.54 0.21
N PHE A 304 -1.95 -0.28 0.67
CA PHE A 304 -0.76 0.24 1.34
C PHE A 304 -0.59 -0.34 2.76
N GLN A 305 -1.68 -0.54 3.48
CA GLN A 305 -1.67 -1.21 4.78
C GLN A 305 -1.27 -2.68 4.63
N ALA A 306 -1.79 -3.38 3.62
CA ALA A 306 -1.38 -4.74 3.30
C ALA A 306 0.11 -4.82 2.90
N LYS A 307 0.60 -3.88 2.07
CA LYS A 307 2.03 -3.79 1.74
C LYS A 307 2.90 -3.51 2.96
N LEU A 308 2.42 -2.71 3.92
CA LEU A 308 3.11 -2.47 5.18
C LEU A 308 3.25 -3.76 5.98
N ILE A 309 2.15 -4.51 6.15
CA ILE A 309 2.13 -5.82 6.82
C ILE A 309 3.06 -6.83 6.12
N LYS A 310 3.01 -6.90 4.79
CA LYS A 310 3.81 -7.83 3.96
C LYS A 310 5.31 -7.75 4.22
N ARG A 311 5.81 -6.58 4.67
CA ARG A 311 7.23 -6.41 5.03
C ARG A 311 7.65 -7.23 6.27
N PHE A 312 6.67 -7.68 7.07
CA PHE A 312 6.89 -8.35 8.35
C PHE A 312 6.36 -9.77 8.37
N THR A 313 5.26 -10.05 7.67
CA THR A 313 4.65 -11.38 7.59
C THR A 313 3.77 -11.53 6.36
N THR A 314 3.55 -12.77 5.94
CA THR A 314 2.53 -13.16 4.96
C THR A 314 1.35 -13.90 5.58
N ASN A 315 1.20 -13.90 6.91
CA ASN A 315 0.09 -14.56 7.60
C ASN A 315 -0.72 -13.54 8.40
N ALA A 316 -2.03 -13.51 8.15
CA ALA A 316 -2.98 -12.65 8.84
C ALA A 316 -4.06 -13.47 9.54
N LEU A 317 -4.36 -13.09 10.77
CA LEU A 317 -5.46 -13.59 11.57
C LEU A 317 -6.49 -12.46 11.72
N LEU A 318 -7.74 -12.71 11.33
CA LEU A 318 -8.82 -11.74 11.36
C LEU A 318 -9.68 -11.99 12.60
N ALA A 319 -9.80 -10.97 13.46
CA ALA A 319 -10.68 -10.96 14.62
C ALA A 319 -11.55 -9.70 14.56
N LEU A 320 -12.49 -9.74 13.62
CA LEU A 320 -13.47 -8.68 13.37
C LEU A 320 -14.77 -8.99 14.12
N ASP A 321 -15.64 -8.00 14.24
CA ASP A 321 -16.87 -8.13 15.01
C ASP A 321 -17.75 -9.27 14.46
N ASN A 322 -18.41 -10.01 15.35
CA ASN A 322 -19.26 -11.14 14.97
C ASN A 322 -20.65 -10.69 14.48
N ASP A 323 -20.69 -9.70 13.59
CA ASP A 323 -21.92 -9.13 13.04
C ASP A 323 -21.86 -9.00 11.50
N GLU A 324 -22.88 -8.36 10.92
CA GLU A 324 -22.91 -8.13 9.47
C GLU A 324 -21.82 -7.13 9.02
N ALA A 325 -21.44 -6.18 9.87
CA ALA A 325 -20.40 -5.20 9.55
C ALA A 325 -19.02 -5.85 9.49
N GLY A 326 -18.67 -6.71 10.45
CA GLY A 326 -17.44 -7.49 10.48
C GLY A 326 -17.36 -8.51 9.34
N MET A 327 -18.49 -9.11 8.93
CA MET A 327 -18.53 -9.95 7.73
C MET A 327 -18.23 -9.14 6.45
N LYS A 328 -18.85 -7.96 6.29
CA LYS A 328 -18.56 -7.05 5.15
C LYS A 328 -17.14 -6.48 5.20
N ALA A 329 -16.56 -6.33 6.40
CA ALA A 329 -15.16 -5.97 6.55
C ALA A 329 -14.25 -7.10 6.05
N THR A 330 -14.51 -8.35 6.44
CA THR A 330 -13.81 -9.54 5.93
C THR A 330 -13.88 -9.61 4.40
N GLU A 331 -15.08 -9.50 3.82
CA GLU A 331 -15.31 -9.51 2.37
C GLU A 331 -14.44 -8.48 1.63
N ARG A 332 -14.29 -7.27 2.18
CA ARG A 332 -13.47 -6.20 1.58
C ARG A 332 -11.96 -6.39 1.81
N MET A 333 -11.57 -7.03 2.91
CA MET A 333 -10.16 -7.24 3.26
C MET A 333 -9.50 -8.35 2.46
N LEU A 334 -10.21 -9.46 2.23
CA LEU A 334 -9.62 -10.65 1.60
C LEU A 334 -9.01 -10.36 0.22
N PRO A 335 -9.66 -9.63 -0.71
CA PRO A 335 -9.05 -9.29 -1.99
C PRO A 335 -7.74 -8.52 -1.87
N VAL A 336 -7.64 -7.64 -0.87
CA VAL A 336 -6.46 -6.81 -0.63
C VAL A 336 -5.32 -7.65 -0.05
N LEU A 337 -5.62 -8.54 0.91
CA LEU A 337 -4.65 -9.45 1.51
C LEU A 337 -4.13 -10.46 0.48
N PHE A 338 -5.03 -11.14 -0.23
CA PHE A 338 -4.68 -12.16 -1.24
C PHE A 338 -3.93 -11.56 -2.42
N GLY A 339 -4.32 -10.36 -2.88
CA GLY A 339 -3.59 -9.62 -3.90
C GLY A 339 -2.18 -9.19 -3.48
N GLN A 340 -1.88 -9.19 -2.17
CA GLN A 340 -0.53 -8.99 -1.64
C GLN A 340 0.15 -10.31 -1.22
N ASN A 341 -0.42 -11.48 -1.51
CA ASN A 341 0.07 -12.80 -1.10
C ASN A 341 0.14 -12.95 0.43
N ILE A 342 -0.84 -12.39 1.13
CA ILE A 342 -1.00 -12.56 2.57
C ILE A 342 -2.11 -13.59 2.77
N SER A 343 -1.79 -14.73 3.38
CA SER A 343 -2.75 -15.73 3.80
C SER A 343 -3.63 -15.17 4.92
N ALA A 344 -4.91 -15.51 4.95
CA ALA A 344 -5.85 -14.99 5.93
C ALA A 344 -6.66 -16.12 6.58
N LYS A 345 -6.66 -16.15 7.91
CA LYS A 345 -7.53 -16.98 8.74
C LYS A 345 -8.47 -16.10 9.54
N THR A 346 -9.63 -16.60 9.92
CA THR A 346 -10.59 -15.89 10.78
C THR A 346 -10.74 -16.65 12.11
N ILE A 347 -10.70 -15.90 13.21
CA ILE A 347 -11.09 -16.38 14.53
C ILE A 347 -12.62 -16.47 14.56
N GLU A 348 -13.14 -17.67 14.84
CA GLU A 348 -14.58 -17.87 15.07
C GLU A 348 -14.84 -17.84 16.57
N LEU A 349 -15.55 -16.80 17.03
CA LEU A 349 -16.09 -16.71 18.39
C LEU A 349 -17.60 -16.98 18.35
N GLN A 350 -18.10 -17.72 19.34
CA GLN A 350 -19.54 -17.84 19.59
C GLN A 350 -20.02 -16.58 20.32
N GLU A 351 -21.31 -16.23 20.21
CA GLU A 351 -21.88 -15.07 20.92
C GLU A 351 -21.66 -15.14 22.44
N THR A 352 -21.71 -16.35 23.02
CA THR A 352 -21.42 -16.60 24.44
C THR A 352 -19.95 -16.39 24.83
N GLN A 353 -19.07 -16.25 23.84
CA GLN A 353 -17.63 -16.04 23.99
C GLN A 353 -17.23 -14.59 23.73
N GLY A 354 -18.17 -13.69 23.44
CA GLY A 354 -17.94 -12.26 23.16
C GLY A 354 -18.11 -11.91 21.68
N ASN A 355 -18.51 -10.66 21.42
CA ASN A 355 -18.80 -10.17 20.06
C ASN A 355 -17.59 -9.54 19.36
N ASP A 356 -16.65 -9.01 20.14
CA ASP A 356 -15.40 -8.41 19.68
C ASP A 356 -14.20 -8.96 20.49
N PRO A 357 -12.95 -8.75 20.06
CA PRO A 357 -11.78 -9.21 20.78
C PRO A 357 -11.66 -8.64 22.21
N ASP A 358 -12.10 -7.40 22.42
CA ASP A 358 -12.10 -6.75 23.74
C ASP A 358 -12.98 -7.50 24.76
N GLU A 359 -14.22 -7.80 24.38
CA GLU A 359 -15.19 -8.56 25.17
C GLU A 359 -14.71 -9.99 25.38
N ALA A 360 -14.28 -10.67 24.31
CA ALA A 360 -13.90 -12.08 24.36
C ALA A 360 -12.70 -12.34 25.28
N LEU A 361 -11.67 -11.50 25.21
CA LEU A 361 -10.49 -11.62 26.08
C LEU A 361 -10.82 -11.36 27.55
N ARG A 362 -11.76 -10.44 27.83
CA ARG A 362 -12.21 -10.14 29.19
C ARG A 362 -13.09 -11.22 29.79
N LEU A 363 -13.92 -11.86 28.96
CA LEU A 363 -14.71 -13.00 29.38
C LEU A 363 -13.80 -14.20 29.67
N ASN A 364 -12.95 -14.59 28.71
CA ASN A 364 -12.04 -15.73 28.89
C ASN A 364 -10.86 -15.70 27.92
N LYS A 365 -9.68 -15.30 28.42
CA LYS A 365 -8.40 -15.33 27.69
C LYS A 365 -8.11 -16.69 27.02
N ASN A 366 -8.32 -17.79 27.73
CA ASN A 366 -7.97 -19.13 27.22
C ASN A 366 -8.86 -19.55 26.06
N THR A 367 -10.15 -19.17 26.10
CA THR A 367 -11.08 -19.39 24.99
C THR A 367 -10.63 -18.63 23.75
N PHE A 368 -10.24 -17.36 23.90
CA PHE A 368 -9.76 -16.55 22.76
C PHE A 368 -8.47 -17.13 22.17
N ILE A 369 -7.50 -17.52 23.01
CA ILE A 369 -6.25 -18.17 22.54
C ILE A 369 -6.55 -19.51 21.84
N SER A 370 -7.50 -20.29 22.35
CA SER A 370 -7.94 -21.52 21.69
C SER A 370 -8.57 -21.23 20.33
N ALA A 371 -9.40 -20.19 20.24
CA ALA A 371 -10.01 -19.77 18.99
C ALA A 371 -8.96 -19.26 17.97
N MET A 372 -7.91 -18.56 18.41
CA MET A 372 -6.77 -18.18 17.57
C MET A 372 -6.07 -19.41 16.98
N LYS A 373 -5.77 -20.42 17.82
CA LYS A 373 -5.10 -21.66 17.38
C LYS A 373 -5.95 -22.48 16.40
N ASN A 374 -7.26 -22.47 16.59
CA ASN A 374 -8.23 -23.18 15.76
C ASN A 374 -8.80 -22.33 14.62
N ALA A 375 -8.19 -21.17 14.34
CA ALA A 375 -8.64 -20.28 13.29
C ALA A 375 -8.62 -20.98 11.92
N LYS A 376 -9.65 -20.72 11.13
CA LYS A 376 -9.88 -21.38 9.85
C LYS A 376 -9.62 -20.43 8.69
N PRO A 377 -9.37 -20.93 7.47
CA PRO A 377 -9.25 -20.07 6.29
C PRO A 377 -10.40 -19.08 6.21
N ALA A 378 -10.08 -17.80 6.06
CA ALA A 378 -11.07 -16.73 6.19
C ALA A 378 -12.15 -16.82 5.10
N ILE A 379 -11.80 -17.27 3.90
CA ILE A 379 -12.76 -17.50 2.82
C ILE A 379 -13.76 -18.61 3.15
N ASP A 380 -13.32 -19.69 3.82
CA ASP A 380 -14.20 -20.78 4.24
C ASP A 380 -15.20 -20.32 5.31
N VAL A 381 -14.75 -19.47 6.24
CA VAL A 381 -15.60 -18.86 7.27
C VAL A 381 -16.63 -17.95 6.61
N LEU A 382 -16.20 -17.07 5.69
CA LEU A 382 -17.08 -16.17 4.95
C LEU A 382 -18.12 -16.96 4.14
N LEU A 383 -17.71 -17.99 3.40
CA LEU A 383 -18.59 -18.87 2.62
C LEU A 383 -19.67 -19.53 3.49
N ARG A 384 -19.28 -20.07 4.66
CA ARG A 384 -20.24 -20.67 5.60
C ARG A 384 -21.23 -19.65 6.13
N ARG A 385 -20.78 -18.45 6.50
CA ARG A 385 -21.67 -17.36 6.97
C ARG A 385 -22.66 -16.90 5.89
N LEU A 386 -22.19 -16.72 4.65
CA LEU A 386 -23.04 -16.36 3.52
C LEU A 386 -24.09 -17.45 3.23
N ARG A 387 -23.71 -18.73 3.28
CA ARG A 387 -24.65 -19.85 3.14
C ARG A 387 -25.71 -19.84 4.25
N ILE A 388 -25.31 -19.66 5.50
CA ILE A 388 -26.25 -19.58 6.62
C ILE A 388 -27.22 -18.43 6.38
N LYS A 389 -26.73 -17.21 6.08
CA LYS A 389 -27.56 -16.02 5.80
C LYS A 389 -28.62 -16.28 4.73
N GLU A 390 -28.26 -16.92 3.62
CA GLU A 390 -29.20 -17.23 2.54
C GLU A 390 -30.15 -18.39 2.86
N THR A 391 -29.88 -19.21 3.88
CA THR A 391 -30.71 -20.38 4.26
C THR A 391 -31.45 -20.20 5.58
N GLN A 392 -31.36 -19.02 6.20
CA GLN A 392 -32.12 -18.67 7.40
C GLN A 392 -33.63 -18.87 7.18
N ASN A 393 -34.35 -19.18 8.27
CA ASN A 393 -35.79 -19.42 8.29
C ASN A 393 -36.24 -20.61 7.40
N ASN A 394 -35.47 -21.70 7.39
CA ASN A 394 -35.76 -22.94 6.63
C ASN A 394 -35.98 -22.72 5.13
N GLN A 395 -35.45 -21.64 4.57
CA GLN A 395 -35.62 -21.38 3.15
C GLN A 395 -34.79 -22.35 2.31
N LYS A 396 -35.38 -22.88 1.24
CA LYS A 396 -34.69 -23.75 0.29
C LYS A 396 -33.42 -23.07 -0.25
N PHE A 397 -32.34 -23.84 -0.37
CA PHE A 397 -31.08 -23.37 -0.94
C PHE A 397 -31.13 -23.45 -2.47
N THR A 398 -31.79 -22.46 -3.08
CA THR A 398 -32.04 -22.38 -4.52
C THR A 398 -30.80 -21.99 -5.32
N VAL A 399 -30.83 -22.19 -6.64
CA VAL A 399 -29.76 -21.80 -7.57
C VAL A 399 -29.45 -20.30 -7.47
N ASP A 400 -30.47 -19.45 -7.39
CA ASP A 400 -30.27 -17.98 -7.29
C ASP A 400 -29.48 -17.58 -6.04
N LYS A 401 -29.71 -18.26 -4.92
CA LYS A 401 -28.97 -18.02 -3.67
C LYS A 401 -27.52 -18.46 -3.78
N LYS A 402 -27.28 -19.61 -4.41
CA LYS A 402 -25.91 -20.07 -4.70
C LYS A 402 -25.20 -19.05 -5.60
N ARG A 403 -25.86 -18.54 -6.64
CA ARG A 403 -25.31 -17.49 -7.52
C ARG A 403 -24.93 -16.21 -6.75
N LYS A 404 -25.78 -15.71 -5.87
CA LYS A 404 -25.46 -14.54 -5.02
C LYS A 404 -24.19 -14.74 -4.19
N ILE A 405 -23.98 -15.95 -3.66
CA ILE A 405 -22.76 -16.27 -2.91
C ILE A 405 -21.55 -16.25 -3.85
N LEU A 406 -21.66 -16.86 -5.03
CA LEU A 406 -20.59 -16.86 -6.04
C LEU A 406 -20.21 -15.44 -6.48
N ASP A 407 -21.18 -14.54 -6.66
CA ASP A 407 -20.94 -13.13 -7.02
C ASP A 407 -20.06 -12.40 -5.99
N ILE A 408 -20.12 -12.81 -4.71
CA ILE A 408 -19.28 -12.25 -3.63
C ILE A 408 -17.91 -12.94 -3.59
N VAL A 409 -17.87 -14.27 -3.68
CA VAL A 409 -16.62 -15.01 -3.43
C VAL A 409 -15.71 -15.13 -4.64
N PHE A 410 -16.24 -15.14 -5.86
CA PHE A 410 -15.41 -15.20 -7.06
C PHE A 410 -14.46 -14.01 -7.21
N PRO A 411 -14.85 -12.74 -6.93
CA PRO A 411 -13.91 -11.63 -6.86
C PRO A 411 -12.76 -11.87 -5.89
N ILE A 412 -13.03 -12.51 -4.75
CA ILE A 412 -12.04 -12.85 -3.71
C ILE A 412 -11.09 -13.93 -4.22
N VAL A 413 -11.61 -15.06 -4.72
CA VAL A 413 -10.79 -16.14 -5.28
C VAL A 413 -9.90 -15.64 -6.44
N ALA A 414 -10.45 -14.78 -7.30
CA ALA A 414 -9.71 -14.21 -8.42
C ALA A 414 -8.55 -13.29 -8.00
N SER A 415 -8.54 -12.79 -6.77
CA SER A 415 -7.46 -11.95 -6.25
C SER A 415 -6.20 -12.74 -5.83
N HIS A 416 -6.30 -14.06 -5.67
CA HIS A 416 -5.12 -14.90 -5.49
C HIS A 416 -4.16 -14.76 -6.67
N THR A 417 -2.88 -14.62 -6.37
CA THR A 417 -1.83 -14.57 -7.39
C THR A 417 -1.43 -15.95 -7.89
N PHE A 418 -1.56 -16.97 -7.06
CA PHE A 418 -1.19 -18.35 -7.35
C PHE A 418 -2.43 -19.21 -7.67
N ASN A 419 -2.27 -20.14 -8.62
CA ASN A 419 -3.38 -21.00 -9.07
C ASN A 419 -3.69 -22.13 -8.10
N LEU A 420 -2.77 -22.49 -7.20
CA LEU A 420 -2.98 -23.58 -6.25
C LEU A 420 -4.06 -23.21 -5.21
N GLU A 421 -4.00 -21.99 -4.70
CA GLU A 421 -4.95 -21.41 -3.76
C GLU A 421 -6.32 -21.29 -4.41
N LYS A 422 -6.37 -20.81 -5.67
CA LYS A 422 -7.62 -20.79 -6.45
C LYS A 422 -8.25 -22.18 -6.54
N LYS A 423 -7.46 -23.21 -6.88
CA LYS A 423 -7.97 -24.58 -6.95
C LYS A 423 -8.48 -25.09 -5.60
N SER A 424 -7.76 -24.79 -4.51
CA SER A 424 -8.19 -25.14 -3.15
C SER A 424 -9.53 -24.49 -2.81
N ASP A 425 -9.69 -23.20 -3.11
CA ASP A 425 -10.92 -22.46 -2.84
C ASP A 425 -12.08 -22.96 -3.70
N ILE A 426 -11.86 -23.27 -4.97
CA ILE A 426 -12.88 -23.84 -5.87
C ILE A 426 -13.40 -25.18 -5.32
N LYS A 427 -12.51 -26.05 -4.84
CA LYS A 427 -12.89 -27.30 -4.18
C LYS A 427 -13.71 -27.04 -2.91
N ASN A 428 -13.32 -26.07 -2.10
CA ASN A 428 -14.06 -25.70 -0.89
C ASN A 428 -15.45 -25.13 -1.20
N ILE A 429 -15.55 -24.27 -2.22
CA ILE A 429 -16.83 -23.72 -2.73
C ILE A 429 -17.75 -24.85 -3.18
N SER A 430 -17.22 -25.80 -3.96
CA SER A 430 -17.97 -26.99 -4.40
C SER A 430 -18.56 -27.77 -3.22
N ASN A 431 -17.74 -28.07 -2.21
CA ASN A 431 -18.18 -28.79 -1.00
C ASN A 431 -19.26 -28.03 -0.21
N ILE A 432 -19.07 -26.71 0.00
CA ILE A 432 -19.99 -25.91 0.82
C ILE A 432 -21.30 -25.64 0.08
N LEU A 433 -21.26 -25.37 -1.23
CA LEU A 433 -22.45 -25.07 -2.03
C LEU A 433 -23.16 -26.34 -2.56
N GLN A 434 -22.53 -27.51 -2.43
CA GLN A 434 -23.02 -28.77 -3.00
C GLN A 434 -23.33 -28.61 -4.49
N ILE A 435 -22.32 -28.14 -5.23
CA ILE A 435 -22.28 -28.07 -6.69
C ILE A 435 -21.00 -28.83 -7.09
N ASP A 436 -21.03 -29.59 -8.18
CA ASP A 436 -19.83 -30.29 -8.65
C ASP A 436 -18.69 -29.32 -8.98
N GLU A 437 -17.46 -29.77 -8.74
CA GLU A 437 -16.26 -28.93 -8.89
C GLU A 437 -16.07 -28.43 -10.33
N ILE A 438 -16.48 -29.23 -11.32
CA ILE A 438 -16.40 -28.88 -12.74
C ILE A 438 -17.31 -27.67 -13.02
N THR A 439 -18.57 -27.70 -12.59
CA THR A 439 -19.51 -26.59 -12.76
C THR A 439 -19.04 -25.33 -12.05
N ILE A 440 -18.51 -25.43 -10.82
CA ILE A 440 -17.95 -24.25 -10.13
C ILE A 440 -16.74 -23.70 -10.88
N ASN A 441 -15.88 -24.57 -11.40
CA ASN A 441 -14.73 -24.16 -12.19
C ASN A 441 -15.14 -23.50 -13.51
N ASP A 442 -16.20 -23.98 -14.18
CA ASP A 442 -16.74 -23.40 -15.40
C ASP A 442 -17.39 -22.04 -15.14
N GLU A 443 -18.17 -21.91 -14.06
CA GLU A 443 -18.74 -20.64 -13.62
C GLU A 443 -17.64 -19.65 -13.20
N PHE A 444 -16.59 -20.11 -12.53
CA PHE A 444 -15.43 -19.29 -12.20
C PHE A 444 -14.65 -18.89 -13.44
N THR A 445 -14.50 -19.79 -14.42
CA THR A 445 -13.87 -19.49 -15.71
C THR A 445 -14.71 -18.50 -16.50
N ALA A 446 -16.03 -18.64 -16.53
CA ALA A 446 -16.94 -17.67 -17.12
C ALA A 446 -16.93 -16.35 -16.37
N PHE A 447 -16.83 -16.34 -15.04
CA PHE A 447 -16.65 -15.13 -14.24
C PHE A 447 -15.33 -14.46 -14.53
N THR A 448 -14.21 -15.20 -14.53
CA THR A 448 -12.86 -14.70 -14.84
C THR A 448 -12.67 -14.40 -16.31
N GLY A 449 -13.50 -14.94 -17.20
CA GLY A 449 -13.57 -14.70 -18.64
C GLY A 449 -14.45 -13.50 -18.99
N LYS A 450 -15.57 -13.30 -18.26
CA LYS A 450 -16.28 -12.02 -18.12
C LYS A 450 -15.38 -10.99 -17.46
N LYS A 451 -14.55 -11.43 -16.52
CA LYS A 451 -13.45 -10.66 -15.96
C LYS A 451 -12.38 -10.45 -17.00
N GLN A 452 -11.90 -11.37 -17.85
CA GLN A 452 -10.86 -11.12 -18.86
C GLN A 452 -11.37 -10.31 -20.04
N THR A 453 -12.65 -10.37 -20.38
CA THR A 453 -13.30 -9.35 -21.22
C THR A 453 -13.39 -7.99 -20.49
N SER A 454 -13.39 -7.98 -19.15
CA SER A 454 -13.22 -6.80 -18.26
C SER A 454 -11.86 -6.63 -17.52
N VAL A 455 -10.78 -7.35 -17.90
CA VAL A 455 -9.47 -7.58 -17.20
C VAL A 455 -8.32 -7.81 -18.20
N MET A 456 -8.62 -8.03 -19.49
CA MET A 456 -7.88 -7.29 -20.53
C MET A 456 -7.86 -5.80 -20.09
N LYS A 457 -8.86 -5.33 -19.30
CA LYS A 457 -9.00 -4.07 -18.53
C LYS A 457 -8.21 -3.98 -17.21
N GLY A 458 -7.32 -4.92 -16.86
CA GLY A 458 -6.52 -4.78 -15.64
C GLY A 458 -5.66 -5.95 -15.18
N ARG A 459 -4.36 -5.87 -15.53
CA ARG A 459 -3.14 -6.34 -14.82
C ARG A 459 -2.61 -7.76 -15.08
N GLN A 460 -1.33 -7.83 -15.47
CA GLN A 460 -0.22 -8.30 -14.61
C GLN A 460 1.13 -7.69 -15.07
N ILE A 461 2.15 -7.82 -14.19
CA ILE A 461 3.61 -7.92 -14.42
C ILE A 461 4.24 -8.15 -13.03
N ASN A 462 5.15 -9.12 -12.92
CA ASN A 462 6.40 -8.85 -12.21
C ASN A 462 7.61 -9.49 -12.90
N LYS A 463 8.61 -8.63 -13.11
CA LYS A 463 9.79 -8.80 -13.96
C LYS A 463 10.84 -9.75 -13.39
N LYS A 464 11.39 -10.59 -14.28
CA LYS A 464 12.83 -10.62 -14.57
C LYS A 464 13.00 -11.15 -15.99
N LYS A 465 13.47 -10.30 -16.91
CA LYS A 465 14.37 -10.60 -18.05
C LYS A 465 14.11 -9.67 -19.22
N ASP A 466 15.24 -9.23 -19.80
CA ASP A 466 15.47 -8.96 -21.22
C ASP A 466 14.36 -8.28 -22.03
N LEU A 467 14.65 -7.06 -22.52
CA LEU A 467 13.77 -6.31 -23.44
C LEU A 467 13.54 -7.04 -24.78
N SER A 468 14.28 -8.12 -25.06
CA SER A 468 14.03 -9.05 -26.18
C SER A 468 12.80 -9.96 -25.95
N THR A 469 12.25 -9.97 -24.73
CA THR A 469 11.00 -10.64 -24.33
C THR A 469 9.99 -9.63 -23.77
N ILE A 470 9.71 -8.56 -24.50
CA ILE A 470 8.44 -7.84 -24.31
C ILE A 470 7.34 -8.73 -24.89
N LEU A 471 6.26 -8.97 -24.13
CA LEU A 471 4.85 -8.97 -24.57
C LEU A 471 3.92 -9.57 -23.48
N GLU A 472 3.56 -8.80 -22.42
CA GLU A 472 2.28 -9.02 -21.71
C GLU A 472 1.12 -8.24 -22.38
N LEU A 473 1.44 -7.28 -23.26
CA LEU A 473 0.54 -6.62 -24.23
C LEU A 473 1.24 -6.58 -25.60
N PRO A 474 0.53 -6.70 -26.74
CA PRO A 474 1.08 -6.46 -28.08
C PRO A 474 1.97 -5.21 -28.12
N ARG A 475 3.15 -5.25 -28.77
CA ARG A 475 4.12 -4.14 -28.75
C ARG A 475 3.50 -2.85 -29.29
N LYS A 476 2.60 -2.99 -30.25
CA LYS A 476 1.75 -1.93 -30.82
C LYS A 476 0.85 -1.27 -29.78
N SER A 477 0.18 -2.07 -28.94
CA SER A 477 -0.61 -1.58 -27.81
C SER A 477 0.28 -0.86 -26.80
N TYR A 478 1.46 -1.42 -26.48
CA TYR A 478 2.41 -0.77 -25.57
C TYR A 478 2.89 0.59 -26.08
N PHE A 479 3.23 0.69 -27.38
CA PHE A 479 3.60 1.96 -28.03
C PHE A 479 2.51 3.03 -27.85
N TRP A 480 1.24 2.70 -28.16
CA TRP A 480 0.14 3.64 -27.99
C TRP A 480 -0.10 4.06 -26.54
N GLY A 481 0.04 3.10 -25.61
CA GLY A 481 -0.03 3.39 -24.18
C GLY A 481 1.02 4.39 -23.71
N VAL A 482 2.27 4.20 -24.15
CA VAL A 482 3.39 5.10 -23.85
C VAL A 482 3.17 6.47 -24.50
N PHE A 483 2.73 6.51 -25.76
CA PHE A 483 2.47 7.75 -26.49
C PHE A 483 1.41 8.62 -25.80
N LEU A 484 0.31 8.01 -25.39
CA LEU A 484 -0.78 8.72 -24.75
C LEU A 484 -0.46 9.14 -23.30
N LYS A 485 0.26 8.29 -22.55
CA LYS A 485 0.58 8.57 -21.13
C LYS A 485 1.72 9.57 -20.97
N PHE A 486 2.74 9.48 -21.81
CA PHE A 486 3.96 10.28 -21.77
C PHE A 486 4.09 11.13 -23.04
N PHE A 487 2.99 11.76 -23.46
CA PHE A 487 2.89 12.52 -24.71
C PHE A 487 4.01 13.57 -24.87
N ALA A 488 4.32 14.30 -23.81
CA ALA A 488 5.36 15.33 -23.82
C ALA A 488 6.77 14.74 -24.09
N GLU A 489 7.04 13.54 -23.60
CA GLU A 489 8.30 12.81 -23.83
C GLU A 489 8.31 12.03 -25.16
N MET A 490 7.17 11.87 -25.82
CA MET A 490 6.98 11.11 -27.07
C MET A 490 6.93 11.99 -28.33
N THR A 491 6.98 13.31 -28.22
CA THR A 491 6.82 14.24 -29.35
C THR A 491 7.79 14.02 -30.52
N TYR A 492 9.00 13.51 -30.28
CA TYR A 492 9.96 13.20 -31.36
C TYR A 492 9.45 12.09 -32.30
N VAL A 493 8.45 11.29 -31.92
CA VAL A 493 7.88 10.27 -32.79
C VAL A 493 7.31 10.85 -34.08
N PHE A 494 6.80 12.10 -34.04
CA PHE A 494 6.31 12.83 -35.20
C PHE A 494 7.41 13.19 -36.21
N THR A 495 8.69 13.01 -35.84
CA THR A 495 9.83 13.23 -36.74
C THR A 495 10.29 11.94 -37.46
N VAL A 496 9.83 10.77 -37.00
CA VAL A 496 10.32 9.46 -37.47
C VAL A 496 9.21 8.51 -37.94
N ILE A 497 7.96 8.76 -37.57
CA ILE A 497 6.77 8.01 -37.99
C ILE A 497 5.77 9.00 -38.58
N ASP A 498 5.00 8.58 -39.57
CA ASP A 498 3.88 9.35 -40.11
C ASP A 498 2.60 8.51 -40.16
N ALA A 499 1.45 9.17 -40.37
CA ALA A 499 0.13 8.51 -40.35
C ALA A 499 0.03 7.36 -41.38
N SER A 500 0.76 7.45 -42.50
CA SER A 500 0.80 6.43 -43.54
C SER A 500 1.56 5.17 -43.13
N PHE A 501 2.15 5.08 -41.94
CA PHE A 501 2.66 3.80 -41.44
C PHE A 501 1.56 2.89 -40.86
N PHE A 502 0.44 3.44 -40.41
CA PHE A 502 -0.62 2.66 -39.77
C PHE A 502 -1.58 2.06 -40.81
N VAL A 503 -1.94 0.78 -40.63
CA VAL A 503 -2.86 0.07 -41.54
C VAL A 503 -4.31 0.26 -41.11
N LEU A 504 -4.59 0.16 -39.81
CA LEU A 504 -5.93 0.29 -39.24
C LEU A 504 -6.38 1.76 -39.22
N GLU A 505 -7.64 2.01 -39.56
CA GLU A 505 -8.19 3.38 -39.65
C GLU A 505 -8.23 4.06 -38.27
N GLU A 506 -8.57 3.35 -37.20
CA GLU A 506 -8.60 3.92 -35.85
C GLU A 506 -7.21 4.39 -35.38
N GLU A 507 -6.16 3.71 -35.83
CA GLU A 507 -4.77 4.07 -35.50
C GLU A 507 -4.30 5.29 -36.28
N LYS A 508 -4.67 5.39 -37.56
CA LYS A 508 -4.42 6.58 -38.37
C LYS A 508 -5.12 7.80 -37.79
N GLU A 509 -6.36 7.64 -37.35
CA GLU A 509 -7.16 8.71 -36.76
C GLU A 509 -6.60 9.12 -35.39
N LEU A 510 -6.18 8.17 -34.54
CA LEU A 510 -5.50 8.45 -33.28
C LEU A 510 -4.18 9.20 -33.49
N TYR A 511 -3.36 8.72 -34.42
CA TYR A 511 -2.10 9.38 -34.76
C TYR A 511 -2.33 10.83 -35.22
N SER A 512 -3.29 11.01 -36.13
CA SER A 512 -3.62 12.32 -36.72
C SER A 512 -4.10 13.29 -35.65
N LEU A 513 -4.94 12.82 -34.72
CA LEU A 513 -5.45 13.64 -33.62
C LEU A 513 -4.34 14.09 -32.65
N LEU A 514 -3.39 13.19 -32.34
CA LEU A 514 -2.22 13.52 -31.52
C LEU A 514 -1.27 14.47 -32.25
N ASN A 515 -1.08 14.27 -33.56
CA ASN A 515 -0.22 15.12 -34.40
C ASN A 515 -0.80 16.54 -34.51
N ILE A 516 -2.12 16.67 -34.69
CA ILE A 516 -2.81 17.97 -34.64
C ILE A 516 -2.57 18.65 -33.29
N ALA A 517 -2.75 17.92 -32.19
CA ALA A 517 -2.52 18.50 -30.86
C ALA A 517 -1.08 18.95 -30.63
N TYR A 518 -0.11 18.21 -31.17
CA TYR A 518 1.31 18.57 -31.17
C TYR A 518 1.58 19.84 -31.99
N ASN A 519 1.11 19.89 -33.23
CA ASN A 519 1.33 21.03 -34.13
C ASN A 519 0.65 22.32 -33.64
N GLU A 520 -0.50 22.19 -32.99
CA GLU A 520 -1.22 23.31 -32.36
C GLU A 520 -0.64 23.70 -30.99
N ASN A 521 0.38 22.98 -30.50
CA ASN A 521 0.96 23.11 -29.16
C ASN A 521 -0.09 23.15 -28.04
N ARG A 522 -1.20 22.43 -28.22
CA ARG A 522 -2.32 22.42 -27.29
C ARG A 522 -2.17 21.29 -26.29
N LYS A 523 -2.59 21.53 -25.05
CA LYS A 523 -2.73 20.46 -24.06
C LYS A 523 -3.86 19.56 -24.48
N ILE A 524 -3.54 18.31 -24.79
CA ILE A 524 -4.52 17.33 -25.20
C ILE A 524 -5.21 16.71 -23.97
N SER A 525 -6.54 16.76 -23.93
CA SER A 525 -7.31 16.11 -22.88
C SER A 525 -7.48 14.63 -23.24
N MET A 526 -7.02 13.73 -22.37
CA MET A 526 -7.18 12.29 -22.62
C MET A 526 -8.64 11.87 -22.72
N ARG A 527 -9.54 12.60 -22.04
CA ARG A 527 -10.99 12.38 -22.16
C ARG A 527 -11.51 12.77 -23.55
N GLU A 528 -10.96 13.83 -24.14
CA GLU A 528 -11.29 14.27 -25.50
C GLU A 528 -10.78 13.29 -26.55
N VAL A 529 -9.56 12.78 -26.38
CA VAL A 529 -8.94 11.77 -27.25
C VAL A 529 -9.77 10.49 -27.24
N LEU A 530 -10.01 9.93 -26.05
CA LEU A 530 -10.66 8.64 -25.91
C LEU A 530 -12.09 8.68 -26.46
N ASN A 531 -12.86 9.72 -26.15
CA ASN A 531 -14.26 9.84 -26.58
C ASN A 531 -14.50 9.79 -28.10
N LYS A 532 -13.47 9.97 -28.94
CA LYS A 532 -13.59 9.86 -30.40
C LYS A 532 -13.65 8.43 -30.94
N PHE A 533 -13.19 7.46 -30.16
CA PHE A 533 -13.03 6.08 -30.64
C PHE A 533 -14.11 5.14 -30.12
N SER A 534 -14.20 3.95 -30.71
CA SER A 534 -15.11 2.90 -30.23
C SER A 534 -14.81 2.53 -28.76
N SER A 535 -15.81 2.09 -28.03
CA SER A 535 -15.65 1.71 -26.62
C SER A 535 -14.62 0.58 -26.45
N GLU A 536 -14.48 -0.31 -27.43
CA GLU A 536 -13.46 -1.34 -27.49
C GLU A 536 -12.04 -0.74 -27.60
N PHE A 537 -11.81 0.11 -28.61
CA PHE A 537 -10.50 0.75 -28.82
C PHE A 537 -10.11 1.69 -27.67
N GLN A 538 -11.07 2.44 -27.12
CA GLN A 538 -10.88 3.24 -25.91
C GLN A 538 -10.37 2.42 -24.74
N ASN A 539 -10.98 1.25 -24.50
CA ASN A 539 -10.59 0.37 -23.43
C ASN A 539 -9.16 -0.12 -23.65
N ASP A 540 -8.80 -0.48 -24.87
CA ASP A 540 -7.45 -0.95 -25.23
C ASP A 540 -6.38 0.14 -25.10
N LEU A 541 -6.67 1.38 -25.47
CA LEU A 541 -5.78 2.52 -25.22
C LEU A 541 -5.60 2.79 -23.73
N MET A 542 -6.68 2.75 -22.95
CA MET A 542 -6.64 3.00 -21.50
C MET A 542 -5.88 1.90 -20.76
N ARG A 543 -6.07 0.64 -21.16
CA ARG A 543 -5.29 -0.53 -20.70
C ARG A 543 -3.81 -0.34 -20.97
N SER A 544 -3.50 0.06 -22.19
CA SER A 544 -2.13 0.31 -22.64
C SER A 544 -1.47 1.46 -21.87
N MET A 545 -2.18 2.56 -21.61
CA MET A 545 -1.67 3.69 -20.83
C MET A 545 -1.37 3.31 -19.38
N LEU A 546 -2.24 2.51 -18.75
CA LEU A 546 -2.02 2.03 -17.38
C LEU A 546 -0.81 1.09 -17.31
N TYR A 547 -0.66 0.23 -18.33
CA TYR A 547 0.51 -0.62 -18.44
C TYR A 547 1.78 0.22 -18.64
N ALA A 548 1.78 1.20 -19.54
CA ALA A 548 2.90 2.13 -19.73
C ALA A 548 3.31 2.85 -18.43
N ASP A 549 2.33 3.32 -17.65
CA ASP A 549 2.58 3.99 -16.37
C ASP A 549 3.24 3.07 -15.33
N GLN A 550 2.82 1.79 -15.27
CA GLN A 550 3.44 0.80 -14.38
C GLN A 550 4.90 0.51 -14.75
N HIS A 551 5.25 0.61 -16.03
CA HIS A 551 6.57 0.23 -16.54
C HIS A 551 7.57 1.38 -16.58
N LEU A 552 7.12 2.58 -16.99
CA LEU A 552 7.96 3.75 -17.20
C LEU A 552 7.71 4.86 -16.17
N GLY A 553 6.59 4.81 -15.42
CA GLY A 553 6.23 5.86 -14.46
C GLY A 553 7.12 5.91 -13.23
N GLN A 554 7.80 4.81 -12.90
CA GLN A 554 8.80 4.76 -11.81
C GLN A 554 10.22 5.14 -12.25
N LEU A 555 10.45 5.27 -13.57
CA LEU A 555 11.75 5.65 -14.11
C LEU A 555 11.98 7.16 -13.98
N SER A 556 13.24 7.59 -13.94
CA SER A 556 13.56 9.02 -14.06
C SER A 556 13.16 9.55 -15.44
N ALA A 557 13.02 10.87 -15.60
CA ALA A 557 12.70 11.47 -16.90
C ALA A 557 13.76 11.17 -17.97
N LEU A 558 15.03 11.03 -17.58
CA LEU A 558 16.13 10.66 -18.48
C LEU A 558 16.01 9.19 -18.91
N GLN A 559 15.87 8.27 -17.96
CA GLN A 559 15.70 6.84 -18.22
C GLN A 559 14.45 6.57 -19.05
N ARG A 560 13.33 7.23 -18.72
CA ARG A 560 12.10 7.14 -19.48
C ARG A 560 12.28 7.64 -20.91
N LYS A 561 13.03 8.74 -21.14
CA LYS A 561 13.34 9.23 -22.50
C LYS A 561 14.18 8.23 -23.29
N GLU A 562 15.16 7.57 -22.67
CA GLU A 562 15.97 6.53 -23.33
C GLU A 562 15.14 5.29 -23.68
N GLU A 563 14.35 4.80 -22.73
CA GLU A 563 13.43 3.67 -22.97
C GLU A 563 12.39 3.98 -24.05
N ILE A 564 11.85 5.19 -24.03
CA ILE A 564 10.94 5.69 -25.05
C ILE A 564 11.64 5.68 -26.43
N LYS A 565 12.88 6.19 -26.54
CA LYS A 565 13.66 6.19 -27.79
C LYS A 565 13.86 4.78 -28.33
N ASN A 566 14.22 3.84 -27.47
CA ASN A 566 14.39 2.43 -27.85
C ASN A 566 13.05 1.83 -28.34
N LEU A 567 11.95 2.14 -27.64
CA LEU A 567 10.62 1.68 -28.03
C LEU A 567 10.20 2.20 -29.41
N VAL A 568 10.38 3.49 -29.69
CA VAL A 568 10.02 4.07 -30.99
C VAL A 568 10.89 3.50 -32.11
N HIS A 569 12.18 3.26 -31.85
CA HIS A 569 13.06 2.61 -32.81
C HIS A 569 12.57 1.20 -33.16
N ILE A 570 12.32 0.36 -32.15
CA ILE A 570 11.83 -1.02 -32.33
C ILE A 570 10.46 -1.03 -33.00
N PHE A 571 9.55 -0.16 -32.56
CA PHE A 571 8.21 -0.10 -33.13
C PHE A 571 8.20 0.40 -34.59
N GLY A 572 9.10 1.32 -34.94
CA GLY A 572 9.30 1.73 -36.33
C GLY A 572 9.69 0.57 -37.24
N GLN A 573 10.52 -0.36 -36.75
CA GLN A 573 10.85 -1.59 -37.49
C GLN A 573 9.63 -2.50 -37.66
N ASP A 574 8.83 -2.66 -36.60
CA ASP A 574 7.59 -3.45 -36.65
C ASP A 574 6.59 -2.89 -37.67
N LEU A 575 6.45 -1.56 -37.76
CA LEU A 575 5.59 -0.90 -38.75
C LEU A 575 6.08 -1.11 -40.20
N VAL A 576 7.40 -1.12 -40.43
CA VAL A 576 7.97 -1.43 -41.75
C VAL A 576 7.64 -2.88 -42.15
N ILE A 577 7.72 -3.82 -41.20
CA ILE A 577 7.35 -5.23 -41.43
C ILE A 577 5.85 -5.36 -41.72
N GLU A 578 5.00 -4.68 -40.95
CA GLU A 578 3.55 -4.68 -41.13
C GLU A 578 3.17 -4.13 -42.51
N ARG A 579 3.78 -3.02 -42.94
CA ARG A 579 3.58 -2.43 -44.26
C ARG A 579 4.09 -3.30 -45.40
N PHE A 580 5.25 -3.92 -45.23
CA PHE A 580 5.76 -4.89 -46.20
C PHE A 580 4.76 -6.04 -46.42
N ASN A 581 4.26 -6.65 -45.34
CA ASN A 581 3.29 -7.74 -45.43
C ASN A 581 1.95 -7.28 -45.99
N TYR A 582 1.48 -6.09 -45.62
CA TYR A 582 0.25 -5.50 -46.15
C TYR A 582 0.34 -5.35 -47.68
N PHE A 583 1.37 -4.69 -48.20
CA PHE A 583 1.50 -4.48 -49.63
C PHE A 583 1.85 -5.76 -50.39
N LYS A 584 2.55 -6.72 -49.75
CA LYS A 584 2.73 -8.06 -50.31
C LYS A 584 1.38 -8.73 -50.59
N ASN A 585 0.47 -8.71 -49.62
CA ASN A 585 -0.85 -9.31 -49.76
C ASN A 585 -1.72 -8.54 -50.75
N GLN A 586 -1.64 -7.20 -50.76
CA GLN A 586 -2.38 -6.38 -51.74
C GLN A 586 -1.97 -6.66 -53.18
N LEU A 587 -0.71 -6.99 -53.44
CA LEU A 587 -0.25 -7.37 -54.79
C LEU A 587 -0.85 -8.69 -55.29
N GLU A 588 -1.34 -9.55 -54.39
CA GLU A 588 -2.06 -10.78 -54.78
C GLU A 588 -3.45 -10.48 -55.34
N THR A 589 -4.03 -9.33 -54.97
CA THR A 589 -5.40 -8.93 -55.33
C THR A 589 -5.47 -7.71 -56.26
N ASP A 590 -4.49 -6.82 -56.22
CA ASP A 590 -4.39 -5.58 -57.00
C ASP A 590 -2.91 -5.21 -57.27
N ALA A 591 -2.44 -5.54 -58.47
CA ALA A 591 -1.09 -5.27 -58.96
C ALA A 591 -0.92 -3.87 -59.58
N SER A 592 -1.62 -2.86 -59.04
CA SER A 592 -1.45 -1.46 -59.47
C SER A 592 -0.01 -0.97 -59.30
N VAL A 593 0.41 -0.05 -60.18
CA VAL A 593 1.76 0.57 -60.14
C VAL A 593 2.06 1.17 -58.77
N GLN A 594 1.04 1.72 -58.10
CA GLN A 594 1.16 2.30 -56.77
C GLN A 594 1.48 1.25 -55.69
N ASN A 595 0.79 0.09 -55.70
CA ASN A 595 1.07 -1.00 -54.75
C ASN A 595 2.46 -1.61 -54.99
N ILE A 596 2.90 -1.71 -56.26
CA ILE A 596 4.24 -2.21 -56.61
C ILE A 596 5.33 -1.28 -56.06
N GLN A 597 5.17 0.04 -56.24
CA GLN A 597 6.13 1.03 -55.74
C GLN A 597 6.20 1.03 -54.21
N GLN A 598 5.06 0.97 -53.51
CA GLN A 598 5.03 0.89 -52.05
C GLN A 598 5.65 -0.41 -51.53
N PHE A 599 5.35 -1.55 -52.16
CA PHE A 599 5.97 -2.82 -51.82
C PHE A 599 7.50 -2.77 -51.96
N GLN A 600 8.02 -2.24 -53.07
CA GLN A 600 9.47 -2.10 -53.30
C GLN A 600 10.14 -1.17 -52.28
N PHE A 601 9.46 -0.07 -51.90
CA PHE A 601 9.95 0.85 -50.88
C PHE A 601 10.14 0.15 -49.52
N TYR A 602 9.09 -0.52 -49.01
CA TYR A 602 9.17 -1.22 -47.73
C TYR A 602 10.06 -2.47 -47.77
N ALA A 603 10.16 -3.15 -48.92
CA ALA A 603 11.11 -4.26 -49.10
C ALA A 603 12.57 -3.79 -48.96
N ASN A 604 12.91 -2.61 -49.49
CA ASN A 604 14.24 -2.02 -49.35
C ASN A 604 14.51 -1.51 -47.93
N ALA A 605 13.51 -0.92 -47.26
CA ALA A 605 13.61 -0.53 -45.85
C ALA A 605 13.84 -1.75 -44.94
N LEU A 606 13.14 -2.86 -45.19
CA LEU A 606 13.28 -4.11 -44.44
C LEU A 606 14.67 -4.74 -44.62
N LYS A 607 15.27 -4.65 -45.81
CA LYS A 607 16.66 -5.09 -46.06
C LYS A 607 17.68 -4.30 -45.23
N LYS A 608 17.46 -2.99 -45.07
CA LYS A 608 18.32 -2.13 -44.24
C LYS A 608 18.21 -2.47 -42.75
N ILE A 609 17.00 -2.74 -42.26
CA ILE A 609 16.77 -3.18 -40.87
C ILE A 609 17.48 -4.50 -40.56
N LYS A 610 17.54 -5.44 -41.51
CA LYS A 610 18.25 -6.72 -41.33
C LYS A 610 19.78 -6.62 -41.39
N ALA A 611 20.32 -5.50 -41.84
CA ALA A 611 21.76 -5.27 -41.98
C ALA A 611 22.37 -4.49 -40.80
N THR A 612 21.51 -3.93 -39.93
CA THR A 612 21.83 -3.25 -38.66
C THR A 612 21.50 -4.16 -37.50
#